data_AF-A0AAW4IWE4-F1
#
_entry.id   AF-A0AAW4IWE4-F1
#
_cell.length_a   1.000
_cell.length_b   1.000
_cell.length_c   1.000
_cell.angle_alpha   90.00
_cell.angle_beta   90.00
_cell.angle_gamma   90.00
#
_symmetry.space_group_name_H-M   'P 1'
#
loop_
_entity.id
_entity.type
_entity.pdbx_description
1 polymer ?
#
loop_
_entity_poly.entity_id
_entity_poly.type
_entity_poly.pdbx_seq_one_letter_code
_entity_poly.pdbx_strand_id
1 'polypeptide(L)'
;MIDGMWWLVILFTVIAALWLLAKSRGAKTDAGRSGKQSNQLPSNDALQKTSVLFKQFFPDYQVTRKAKHLLIRKHNKKVAMITIDKTLAAGQRRLGDISVINYHRVPSRAQLATHLQEAE
;
A
#
# COMPACT_ATOMS: atom_id res chain seq x y z
N MET A 1 38.90 5.60 -38.54
CA MET A 1 39.57 5.37 -37.25
C MET A 1 39.16 6.54 -36.37
N ILE A 2 38.31 6.32 -35.36
CA ILE A 2 37.98 7.38 -34.41
C ILE A 2 39.26 7.69 -33.64
N ASP A 3 39.78 8.90 -33.85
CA ASP A 3 41.02 9.37 -33.26
C ASP A 3 40.92 9.37 -31.73
N GLY A 4 42.02 9.08 -31.05
CA GLY A 4 42.06 8.68 -29.63
C GLY A 4 41.47 9.69 -28.63
N MET A 5 41.19 10.93 -29.07
CA MET A 5 40.54 11.97 -28.27
C MET A 5 39.04 12.16 -28.54
N TRP A 6 38.49 11.66 -29.66
CA TRP A 6 37.10 11.89 -30.06
C TRP A 6 36.08 11.19 -29.15
N TRP A 7 36.48 10.10 -28.49
CA TRP A 7 35.62 9.42 -27.52
C TRP A 7 35.27 10.28 -26.31
N LEU A 8 36.13 11.25 -25.92
CA LEU A 8 35.86 12.15 -24.79
C LEU A 8 34.68 13.09 -25.09
N VAL A 9 34.58 13.56 -26.33
CA VAL A 9 33.45 14.41 -26.76
C VAL A 9 32.15 13.62 -26.67
N ILE A 10 32.14 12.39 -27.16
CA ILE A 10 30.97 11.49 -27.08
C ILE A 10 30.60 11.23 -25.62
N LEU A 11 31.59 10.94 -24.77
CA LEU A 11 31.38 10.70 -23.34
C LEU A 11 30.75 11.91 -22.63
N PHE A 12 31.29 13.11 -22.84
CA PHE A 12 30.72 14.34 -22.27
C PHE A 12 29.30 14.61 -22.77
N THR A 13 29.02 14.32 -24.04
CA THR A 13 27.68 14.49 -24.63
C THR A 13 26.67 13.56 -23.97
N VAL A 14 27.04 12.29 -23.75
CA VAL A 14 26.18 11.30 -23.08
C VAL A 14 25.95 11.67 -21.62
N ILE A 15 26.98 12.13 -20.91
CA ILE A 15 26.86 12.60 -19.51
C ILE A 15 25.92 13.81 -19.43
N ALA A 16 26.08 14.79 -20.32
CA ALA A 16 25.20 15.97 -20.35
C ALA A 16 23.75 15.60 -20.68
N ALA A 17 23.52 14.67 -21.61
CA ALA A 17 22.19 14.18 -21.94
C ALA A 17 21.54 13.44 -20.77
N LEU A 18 22.28 12.55 -20.09
CA LEU A 18 21.80 11.84 -18.89
C LEU A 18 21.54 12.81 -17.73
N TRP A 19 22.39 13.83 -17.57
CA TRP A 19 22.23 14.85 -16.53
C TRP A 19 21.02 15.74 -16.79
N LEU A 20 20.80 16.16 -18.05
CA LEU A 20 19.59 16.87 -18.48
C LEU A 20 18.33 16.02 -18.28
N LEU A 21 18.39 14.72 -18.62
CA LEU A 21 17.28 13.79 -18.43
C LEU A 21 16.97 13.54 -16.94
N ALA A 22 17.99 13.51 -16.09
CA ALA A 22 17.82 13.42 -14.64
C ALA A 22 17.28 14.73 -14.04
N LYS A 23 17.79 15.88 -14.50
CA LYS A 23 17.33 17.21 -14.10
C LYS A 23 15.87 17.45 -14.51
N SER A 24 15.46 17.02 -15.71
CA SER A 24 14.08 17.12 -16.16
C SER A 24 13.13 16.22 -15.37
N ARG A 25 13.61 15.08 -14.85
CA ARG A 25 12.86 14.23 -13.91
C ARG A 25 12.75 14.83 -12.50
N GLY A 26 13.53 15.86 -12.18
CA GLY A 26 13.59 16.53 -10.87
C GLY A 26 12.67 17.74 -10.70
N ALA A 27 11.82 18.08 -11.67
CA ALA A 27 10.83 19.15 -11.56
C ALA A 27 9.42 18.61 -11.86
N LYS A 28 8.89 17.79 -10.95
CA LYS A 28 7.44 17.78 -10.73
C LYS A 28 7.14 18.96 -9.81
N THR A 29 6.96 20.12 -10.42
CA THR A 29 6.06 21.12 -9.86
C THR A 29 4.71 20.45 -9.68
N ASP A 30 4.21 20.46 -8.44
CA ASP A 30 2.89 19.99 -8.04
C ASP A 30 1.79 20.91 -8.61
N ALA A 31 1.63 20.89 -9.94
CA ALA A 31 0.56 21.61 -10.61
C ALA A 31 0.04 20.78 -11.80
N GLY A 32 -1.08 20.09 -11.57
CA GLY A 32 -2.00 19.76 -12.66
C GLY A 32 -1.88 18.36 -13.27
N ARG A 33 -2.26 17.34 -12.50
CA ARG A 33 -3.17 16.22 -12.87
C ARG A 33 -3.00 15.07 -11.89
N SER A 34 -3.31 15.33 -10.62
CA SER A 34 -3.96 14.28 -9.85
C SER A 34 -5.41 14.32 -10.30
N GLY A 35 -5.81 13.34 -11.11
CA GLY A 35 -7.20 12.92 -11.09
C GLY A 35 -7.52 12.55 -9.66
N LYS A 36 -7.99 13.53 -8.87
CA LYS A 36 -8.90 13.26 -7.77
C LYS A 36 -10.18 12.76 -8.44
N GLN A 37 -10.15 11.51 -8.91
CA GLN A 37 -11.09 10.57 -8.34
C GLN A 37 -10.89 10.72 -6.83
N SER A 38 -11.69 11.61 -6.25
CA SER A 38 -12.22 11.40 -4.94
C SER A 38 -12.86 10.00 -4.99
N ASN A 39 -12.03 8.96 -4.88
CA ASN A 39 -12.36 7.81 -4.08
C ASN A 39 -12.44 8.37 -2.66
N GLN A 40 -13.47 9.17 -2.37
CA GLN A 40 -14.15 9.09 -1.10
C GLN A 40 -14.54 7.62 -1.01
N LEU A 41 -13.61 6.84 -0.48
CA LEU A 41 -13.80 5.47 -0.09
C LEU A 41 -15.13 5.47 0.65
N PRO A 42 -16.15 4.76 0.13
CA PRO A 42 -17.52 4.95 0.57
C PRO A 42 -17.52 4.91 2.11
N SER A 43 -18.02 5.99 2.71
CA SER A 43 -18.06 6.13 4.18
C SER A 43 -18.82 4.95 4.82
N ASN A 44 -19.65 4.25 4.04
CA ASN A 44 -20.43 3.10 4.43
C ASN A 44 -19.99 1.79 3.75
N ASP A 45 -18.70 1.60 3.48
CA ASP A 45 -18.19 0.31 3.00
C ASP A 45 -17.86 -0.67 4.15
N ALA A 46 -17.74 -1.96 3.81
CA ALA A 46 -17.49 -3.01 4.78
C ALA A 46 -16.14 -2.84 5.50
N LEU A 47 -15.12 -2.28 4.83
CA LEU A 47 -13.80 -2.02 5.42
C LEU A 47 -13.89 -0.91 6.47
N GLN A 48 -14.68 0.12 6.24
CA GLN A 48 -14.93 1.19 7.21
C GLN A 48 -15.64 0.66 8.44
N LYS A 49 -16.71 -0.13 8.27
CA LYS A 49 -17.40 -0.79 9.40
C LYS A 49 -16.44 -1.65 10.22
N THR A 50 -15.59 -2.41 9.53
CA THR A 50 -14.56 -3.24 10.18
C THR A 50 -13.54 -2.37 10.92
N SER A 51 -13.11 -1.23 10.35
CA SER A 51 -12.20 -0.31 11.05
C SER A 51 -12.79 0.31 12.32
N VAL A 52 -14.11 0.58 12.32
CA VAL A 52 -14.83 1.08 13.51
C VAL A 52 -14.89 -0.02 14.58
N LEU A 53 -15.19 -1.26 14.20
CA LEU A 53 -15.14 -2.41 15.11
C LEU A 53 -13.76 -2.58 15.75
N PHE A 54 -12.69 -2.42 14.97
CA PHE A 54 -11.32 -2.46 15.50
C PHE A 54 -11.07 -1.38 16.55
N LYS A 55 -11.45 -0.13 16.27
CA LYS A 55 -11.29 0.97 17.23
C LYS A 55 -12.07 0.74 18.53
N GLN A 56 -13.23 0.10 18.45
CA GLN A 56 -14.09 -0.15 19.60
C GLN A 56 -13.63 -1.33 20.47
N PHE A 57 -13.21 -2.44 19.85
CA PHE A 57 -12.99 -3.71 20.55
C PHE A 57 -11.52 -4.14 20.64
N PHE A 58 -10.62 -3.51 19.88
CA PHE A 58 -9.21 -3.89 19.76
C PHE A 58 -8.30 -2.65 19.85
N PRO A 59 -8.33 -1.89 20.97
CA PRO A 59 -7.61 -0.62 21.09
C PRO A 59 -6.08 -0.75 20.97
N ASP A 60 -5.52 -1.92 21.31
CA ASP A 60 -4.08 -2.20 21.22
C ASP A 60 -3.58 -2.34 19.77
N TYR A 61 -4.51 -2.43 18.81
CA TYR A 61 -4.20 -2.58 17.40
C TYR A 61 -4.41 -1.26 16.66
N GLN A 62 -3.37 -0.83 15.96
CA GLN A 62 -3.44 0.32 15.07
C GLN A 62 -3.97 -0.13 13.70
N VAL A 63 -5.05 0.51 13.25
CA VAL A 63 -5.69 0.21 11.95
C VAL A 63 -5.50 1.36 10.99
N THR A 64 -4.87 1.06 9.85
CA THR A 64 -4.74 2.00 8.73
C THR A 64 -5.62 1.55 7.57
N ARG A 65 -6.60 2.37 7.19
CA ARG A 65 -7.44 2.11 6.02
C ARG A 65 -6.67 2.42 4.73
N LYS A 66 -6.65 1.47 3.81
CA LYS A 66 -6.19 1.62 2.42
C LYS A 66 -7.37 1.40 1.47
N ALA A 67 -7.16 1.64 0.18
CA ALA A 67 -8.23 1.60 -0.80
C ALA A 67 -8.96 0.24 -0.91
N LYS A 68 -8.24 -0.87 -0.72
CA LYS A 68 -8.77 -2.24 -0.91
C LYS A 68 -8.62 -3.14 0.32
N HIS A 69 -7.98 -2.65 1.38
CA HIS A 69 -7.65 -3.45 2.55
C HIS A 69 -7.47 -2.57 3.79
N LEU A 70 -7.52 -3.20 4.96
CA LEU A 70 -7.05 -2.63 6.22
C LEU A 70 -5.68 -3.21 6.55
N LEU A 71 -4.76 -2.35 6.98
CA LEU A 71 -3.50 -2.78 7.58
C LEU A 71 -3.62 -2.71 9.09
N ILE A 72 -3.35 -3.84 9.73
CA ILE A 72 -3.40 -4.00 11.18
C ILE A 72 -1.97 -4.09 11.70
N ARG A 73 -1.68 -3.27 12.70
CA ARG A 73 -0.40 -3.23 13.39
C ARG A 73 -0.58 -3.40 14.88
N LYS A 74 0.35 -4.08 15.53
CA LYS A 74 0.46 -4.17 16.99
C LYS A 74 1.91 -3.86 17.36
N HIS A 75 2.13 -3.02 18.36
CA HIS A 75 3.49 -2.59 18.78
C HIS A 75 4.39 -2.15 17.60
N ASN A 76 3.84 -1.36 16.66
CA ASN A 76 4.52 -0.90 15.44
C ASN A 76 4.94 -1.99 14.41
N LYS A 77 4.66 -3.27 14.69
CA LYS A 77 4.83 -4.38 13.73
C LYS A 77 3.55 -4.60 12.95
N LYS A 78 3.66 -4.86 11.64
CA LYS A 78 2.50 -5.28 10.82
C LYS A 78 2.20 -6.74 11.15
N VAL A 79 0.97 -7.01 11.56
CA VAL A 79 0.54 -8.36 11.97
C VAL A 79 -0.45 -8.95 10.97
N ALA A 80 -1.36 -8.11 10.44
CA ALA A 80 -2.35 -8.58 9.48
C ALA A 80 -2.71 -7.55 8.40
N MET A 81 -3.15 -8.06 7.26
CA MET A 81 -3.81 -7.32 6.20
C MET A 81 -5.18 -7.92 5.97
N ILE A 82 -6.24 -7.13 6.14
CA ILE A 82 -7.63 -7.59 6.00
C ILE A 82 -8.21 -7.05 4.70
N THR A 83 -8.70 -7.94 3.84
CA THR A 83 -9.49 -7.60 2.65
C THR A 83 -10.94 -8.03 2.84
N ILE A 84 -11.86 -7.32 2.17
CA ILE A 84 -13.26 -7.73 2.10
C ILE A 84 -13.66 -7.76 0.63
N ASP A 85 -13.55 -8.93 0.02
CA ASP A 85 -13.76 -9.14 -1.41
C ASP A 85 -14.46 -10.49 -1.64
N LYS A 86 -15.63 -10.45 -2.29
CA LYS A 86 -16.44 -11.63 -2.62
C LYS A 86 -15.86 -12.45 -3.78
N THR A 87 -15.02 -11.84 -4.62
CA THR A 87 -14.43 -12.47 -5.80
C THR A 87 -13.20 -13.30 -5.44
N LEU A 88 -12.56 -12.99 -4.31
CA LEU A 88 -11.42 -13.72 -3.77
C LEU A 88 -11.90 -14.83 -2.83
N ALA A 89 -11.14 -15.93 -2.78
CA ALA A 89 -11.39 -16.99 -1.80
C ALA A 89 -11.36 -16.41 -0.37
N ALA A 90 -12.34 -16.79 0.45
CA ALA A 90 -12.30 -16.47 1.88
C ALA A 90 -11.22 -17.29 2.56
N GLY A 91 -10.56 -16.72 3.57
CA GLY A 91 -9.58 -17.43 4.37
C GLY A 91 -8.30 -16.64 4.62
N GLN A 92 -7.36 -17.32 5.25
CA GLN A 92 -6.09 -16.76 5.70
C GLN A 92 -4.95 -17.31 4.85
N ARG A 93 -4.07 -16.42 4.43
CA ARG A 93 -2.83 -16.73 3.71
C ARG A 93 -1.70 -15.93 4.34
N ARG A 94 -0.46 -16.38 4.21
CA ARG A 94 0.71 -15.64 4.72
C ARG A 94 1.39 -14.90 3.58
N LEU A 95 1.79 -13.66 3.84
CA LEU A 95 2.69 -12.87 2.99
C LEU A 95 3.93 -12.54 3.82
N GLY A 96 4.90 -13.45 3.80
CA GLY A 96 5.97 -13.47 4.80
C GLY A 96 5.40 -13.59 6.21
N ASP A 97 5.78 -12.67 7.09
CA ASP A 97 5.32 -12.63 8.48
C ASP A 97 3.92 -12.03 8.67
N ILE A 98 3.29 -11.51 7.61
CA ILE A 98 2.00 -10.82 7.70
C ILE A 98 0.88 -11.80 7.33
N SER A 99 -0.10 -11.96 8.22
CA SER A 99 -1.31 -12.72 7.91
C SER A 99 -2.25 -11.90 7.04
N VAL A 100 -2.58 -12.40 5.86
CA VAL A 100 -3.54 -11.78 4.94
C VAL A 100 -4.86 -12.54 5.05
N ILE A 101 -5.91 -11.86 5.48
CA ILE A 101 -7.22 -12.47 5.76
C ILE A 101 -8.24 -11.84 4.83
N ASN A 102 -8.90 -12.65 4.01
CA ASN A 102 -10.00 -12.21 3.18
C ASN A 102 -11.35 -12.64 3.75
N TYR A 103 -12.26 -11.67 3.90
CA TYR A 103 -13.65 -11.92 4.25
C TYR A 103 -14.57 -11.60 3.07
N HIS A 104 -15.75 -12.21 3.04
CA HIS A 104 -16.79 -11.88 2.04
C HIS A 104 -17.78 -10.82 2.54
N ARG A 105 -17.78 -10.55 3.85
CA ARG A 105 -18.64 -9.59 4.55
C ARG A 105 -17.91 -9.00 5.75
N VAL A 106 -18.52 -8.03 6.43
CA VAL A 106 -18.00 -7.50 7.70
C VAL A 106 -17.86 -8.66 8.70
N PRO A 107 -16.65 -8.93 9.22
CA PRO A 107 -16.42 -10.02 10.17
C PRO A 107 -17.00 -9.66 11.55
N SER A 108 -17.40 -10.69 12.30
CA SER A 108 -17.81 -10.50 13.69
C SER A 108 -16.60 -10.24 14.58
N ARG A 109 -16.84 -9.69 15.78
CA ARG A 109 -15.79 -9.51 16.79
C ARG A 109 -15.06 -10.82 17.12
N ALA A 110 -15.80 -11.92 17.27
CA ALA A 110 -15.22 -13.22 17.59
C ALA A 110 -14.29 -13.71 16.47
N GLN A 111 -14.73 -13.58 15.20
CA GLN A 111 -13.90 -13.95 14.05
C GLN A 111 -12.61 -13.12 13.96
N LEU A 112 -12.71 -11.81 14.22
CA LEU A 112 -11.54 -10.94 14.27
C LEU A 112 -10.59 -11.35 15.39
N ALA A 113 -11.10 -11.64 16.59
CA ALA A 113 -10.27 -12.05 17.73
C ALA A 113 -9.50 -13.35 17.44
N THR A 114 -10.18 -14.38 16.92
CA THR A 114 -9.56 -15.66 16.57
C THR A 114 -8.45 -15.46 15.53
N HIS A 115 -8.74 -14.79 14.41
CA HIS A 115 -7.74 -14.65 13.35
C HIS A 115 -6.58 -13.72 13.71
N LEU A 116 -6.79 -12.74 14.61
CA LEU A 116 -5.71 -11.91 15.13
C LEU A 116 -4.80 -12.69 16.07
N GLN A 117 -5.37 -13.55 16.93
CA GLN A 117 -4.60 -14.42 17.81
C GLN A 117 -3.73 -15.42 17.03
N GLU A 118 -4.23 -15.92 15.90
CA GLU A 118 -3.47 -16.79 14.98
C GLU A 118 -2.43 -16.04 14.13
N ALA A 119 -2.54 -14.70 14.06
CA ALA A 119 -1.66 -13.85 13.27
C ALA A 119 -0.47 -13.30 14.06
N GLU A 120 -0.53 -13.32 15.40
CA GLU A 120 0.58 -13.02 16.30
C GLU A 120 1.60 -14.15 16.37
#